data_AF-A0AA38VZA8-F1
#
_entry.id   AF-A0AA38VZA8-F1
#
_cell.length_a   1.000
_cell.length_b   1.000
_cell.length_c   1.000
_cell.angle_alpha   90.00
_cell.angle_beta   90.00
_cell.angle_gamma   90.00
#
_symmetry.space_group_name_H-M   'P 1'
#
loop_
_entity.id
_entity.type
_entity.pdbx_description
1 polymer ?
#
loop_
_entity_poly.entity_id
_entity_poly.type
_entity_poly.pdbx_seq_one_letter_code
_entity_poly.pdbx_strand_id
1 'polypeptide(L)'
;MALQLQWNLDQTSASIITVARGVLRAATSDNVQPLAILACEKFGNTIAMSPEVLSKIEKSVIPIPEPVVLGFLKSSIGYSSGDCISYFGKSIAGLHFLALAAAMVTTMVPHKAATAIQGMLASTATDKTLLPTVRQLCGLLESVEPRCHRSGFADEVAGYHILLSRSGGRTQRITAGKANVPNDQGIQSLVDAIRQLGRVGSDDITKVTVQTNACAAWTMAFAKWSLGQPPSVVLWDGTPILEQEGSRFTVIITRSRGSESAQWGDEPFKVTIHSAIHAPSSLVLGRDNGIAVGMRVGR
;
A
#
# COMPACT_ATOMS: atom_id res chain seq x y z
N MET A 1 -40.65 15.61 -19.94
CA MET A 1 -39.44 15.27 -19.15
C MET A 1 -38.65 14.11 -19.77
N ALA A 2 -38.33 14.16 -21.08
CA ALA A 2 -37.59 13.08 -21.76
C ALA A 2 -36.19 13.53 -22.26
N LEU A 3 -35.95 14.84 -22.40
CA LEU A 3 -34.70 15.41 -22.91
C LEU A 3 -33.53 15.37 -21.91
N GLN A 4 -33.78 15.28 -20.60
CA GLN A 4 -32.72 15.20 -19.58
C GLN A 4 -32.11 13.79 -19.43
N LEU A 5 -32.84 12.73 -19.78
CA LEU A 5 -32.35 11.36 -19.74
C LEU A 5 -31.39 11.05 -20.91
N GLN A 6 -31.62 11.67 -22.07
CA GLN A 6 -30.82 11.44 -23.27
C GLN A 6 -29.42 12.08 -23.17
N TRP A 7 -29.31 13.24 -22.53
CA TRP A 7 -28.02 13.91 -22.28
C TRP A 7 -27.08 13.14 -21.34
N ASN A 8 -27.63 12.42 -20.34
CA ASN A 8 -26.85 11.61 -19.42
C ASN A 8 -26.39 10.27 -20.04
N LEU A 9 -27.17 9.70 -20.96
CA LEU A 9 -26.80 8.49 -21.71
C LEU A 9 -25.70 8.75 -22.73
N ASP A 10 -25.74 9.89 -23.43
CA ASP A 10 -24.67 10.30 -24.35
C ASP A 10 -23.37 10.63 -23.61
N GLN A 11 -23.44 11.25 -22.42
CA GLN A 11 -22.27 11.45 -21.57
C GLN A 11 -21.69 10.14 -21.00
N THR A 12 -22.54 9.20 -20.58
CA THR A 12 -22.09 7.92 -20.02
C THR A 12 -21.49 7.02 -21.11
N SER A 13 -22.09 6.96 -22.30
CA SER A 13 -21.55 6.21 -23.44
C SER A 13 -20.25 6.82 -23.96
N ALA A 14 -20.17 8.15 -24.10
CA ALA A 14 -18.93 8.84 -24.44
C ALA A 14 -17.82 8.61 -23.39
N SER A 15 -18.18 8.59 -22.10
CA SER A 15 -17.25 8.31 -20.99
C SER A 15 -16.73 6.86 -21.04
N ILE A 16 -17.61 5.87 -21.23
CA ILE A 16 -17.22 4.45 -21.36
C ILE A 16 -16.32 4.24 -22.58
N ILE A 17 -16.66 4.84 -23.73
CA ILE A 17 -15.84 4.76 -24.95
C ILE A 17 -14.48 5.42 -24.74
N THR A 18 -14.42 6.56 -24.04
CA THR A 18 -13.16 7.27 -23.76
C THR A 18 -12.28 6.50 -22.77
N VAL A 19 -12.86 5.88 -21.74
CA VAL A 19 -12.17 4.98 -20.80
C VAL A 19 -11.65 3.76 -21.55
N ALA A 20 -12.48 3.08 -22.34
CA ALA A 20 -12.07 1.92 -23.12
C ALA A 20 -10.95 2.28 -24.11
N ARG A 21 -11.05 3.42 -24.80
CA ARG A 21 -9.99 3.92 -25.70
C ARG A 21 -8.72 4.28 -24.95
N GLY A 22 -8.82 4.83 -23.75
CA GLY A 22 -7.69 5.13 -22.87
C GLY A 22 -6.95 3.87 -22.41
N VAL A 23 -7.69 2.88 -21.93
CA VAL A 23 -7.15 1.58 -21.50
C VAL A 23 -6.51 0.85 -22.68
N LEU A 24 -7.19 0.80 -23.83
CA LEU A 24 -6.65 0.15 -25.03
C LEU A 24 -5.39 0.86 -25.53
N ARG A 25 -5.36 2.20 -25.51
CA ARG A 25 -4.18 2.96 -25.93
C ARG A 25 -2.98 2.70 -25.02
N ALA A 26 -3.18 2.71 -23.70
CA ALA A 26 -2.15 2.37 -22.72
C ALA A 26 -1.66 0.92 -22.84
N ALA A 27 -2.60 -0.01 -23.03
CA ALA A 27 -2.29 -1.41 -23.26
C ALA A 27 -1.45 -1.61 -24.53
N THR A 28 -1.79 -0.92 -25.62
CA THR A 28 -1.04 -1.02 -26.88
C THR A 28 0.30 -0.33 -26.85
N SER A 29 0.46 0.78 -26.12
CA SER A 29 1.74 1.51 -26.08
C SER A 29 2.79 0.77 -25.26
N ASP A 30 2.36 0.19 -24.14
CA ASP A 30 3.27 -0.40 -23.16
C ASP A 30 3.27 -1.94 -23.25
N ASN A 31 2.53 -2.50 -24.21
CA ASN A 31 2.32 -3.94 -24.38
C ASN A 31 1.83 -4.62 -23.09
N VAL A 32 0.93 -3.94 -22.37
CA VAL A 32 0.35 -4.42 -21.11
C VAL A 32 -1.09 -4.86 -21.34
N GLN A 33 -1.57 -5.85 -20.59
CA GLN A 33 -2.94 -6.31 -20.74
C GLN A 33 -3.96 -5.30 -20.17
N PRO A 34 -5.04 -4.96 -20.92
CA PRO A 34 -6.13 -4.08 -20.44
C PRO A 34 -6.73 -4.50 -19.11
N LEU A 35 -6.85 -5.82 -18.89
CA LEU A 35 -7.40 -6.39 -17.66
C LEU A 35 -6.56 -6.02 -16.43
N ALA A 36 -5.23 -6.04 -16.56
CA ALA A 36 -4.32 -5.69 -15.47
C ALA A 36 -4.46 -4.20 -15.11
N ILE A 37 -4.58 -3.32 -16.11
CA ILE A 37 -4.76 -1.88 -15.90
C ILE A 37 -6.06 -1.61 -15.13
N LEU A 38 -7.18 -2.20 -15.58
CA LEU A 38 -8.49 -2.01 -14.96
C LEU A 38 -8.58 -2.60 -13.54
N ALA A 39 -8.01 -3.80 -13.33
CA ALA A 39 -8.00 -4.43 -12.02
C ALA A 39 -7.17 -3.64 -11.00
N CYS A 40 -5.99 -3.15 -11.43
CA CYS A 40 -5.12 -2.32 -10.59
C CYS A 40 -5.74 -0.95 -10.28
N GLU A 41 -6.42 -0.31 -11.24
CA GLU A 41 -7.15 0.93 -10.98
C GLU A 41 -8.26 0.73 -9.95
N LYS A 42 -9.07 -0.33 -10.10
CA LYS A 42 -10.13 -0.65 -9.13
C LYS A 42 -9.56 -0.94 -7.75
N PHE A 43 -8.45 -1.65 -7.67
CA PHE A 43 -7.77 -1.96 -6.42
C PHE A 43 -7.24 -0.71 -5.71
N GLY A 44 -6.83 0.31 -6.46
CA GLY A 44 -6.41 1.59 -5.93
C GLY A 44 -7.42 2.26 -4.99
N ASN A 45 -8.73 2.05 -5.20
CA ASN A 45 -9.78 2.55 -4.30
C ASN A 45 -9.69 1.96 -2.88
N THR A 46 -9.04 0.82 -2.72
CA THR A 46 -8.89 0.15 -1.42
C THR A 46 -7.63 0.60 -0.68
N ILE A 47 -6.69 1.22 -1.37
CA ILE A 47 -5.40 1.60 -0.79
C ILE A 47 -5.55 2.98 -0.15
N ALA A 48 -5.15 3.11 1.11
CA ALA A 48 -5.06 4.40 1.79
C ALA A 48 -3.69 5.04 1.52
N MET A 49 -3.70 6.25 0.96
CA MET A 49 -2.52 7.05 0.67
C MET A 49 -2.74 8.49 1.11
N SER A 50 -1.67 9.14 1.57
CA SER A 50 -1.76 10.53 2.01
C SER A 50 -1.84 11.50 0.84
N PRO A 51 -2.56 12.62 0.96
CA PRO A 51 -2.70 13.60 -0.11
C PRO A 51 -1.35 14.22 -0.53
N GLU A 52 -0.40 14.31 0.40
CA GLU A 52 0.96 14.78 0.12
C GLU A 52 1.69 13.86 -0.86
N VAL A 53 1.61 12.55 -0.65
CA VAL A 53 2.22 11.57 -1.56
C VAL A 53 1.53 11.56 -2.92
N LEU A 54 0.20 11.72 -2.96
CA LEU A 54 -0.52 11.85 -4.24
C LEU A 54 -0.06 13.09 -5.01
N SER A 55 0.06 14.25 -4.36
CA SER A 55 0.59 15.46 -5.00
C SER A 55 2.04 15.28 -5.47
N LYS A 56 2.86 14.53 -4.71
CA LYS A 56 4.24 14.21 -5.10
C LYS A 56 4.26 13.38 -6.38
N ILE A 57 3.45 12.33 -6.47
CA ILE A 57 3.35 11.45 -7.63
C ILE A 57 2.81 12.21 -8.84
N GLU A 58 1.81 13.06 -8.65
CA GLU A 58 1.28 13.92 -9.70
C GLU A 58 2.35 14.84 -10.31
N LYS A 59 3.28 15.32 -9.50
CA LYS A 59 4.33 16.25 -9.95
C LYS A 59 5.58 15.54 -10.45
N SER A 60 5.94 14.36 -9.92
CA SER A 60 7.21 13.72 -10.24
C SER A 60 7.09 12.51 -11.17
N VAL A 61 5.98 11.78 -11.10
CA VAL A 61 5.78 10.53 -11.84
C VAL A 61 4.95 10.74 -13.10
N ILE A 62 3.85 11.52 -13.05
CA ILE A 62 2.91 11.74 -14.17
C ILE A 62 3.43 12.61 -15.33
N PRO A 63 4.30 13.62 -15.13
CA PRO A 63 4.78 14.41 -16.24
C PRO A 63 5.68 13.59 -17.15
N ILE A 64 5.34 13.55 -18.44
CA ILE A 64 6.13 12.85 -19.45
C ILE A 64 7.41 13.67 -19.70
N PRO A 65 8.60 13.11 -19.47
CA PRO A 65 9.84 13.80 -19.83
C PRO A 65 9.95 13.99 -21.33
N GLU A 66 10.59 15.08 -21.75
CA GLU A 66 10.74 15.43 -23.17
C GLU A 66 11.45 14.30 -23.95
N PRO A 67 10.90 13.86 -25.10
CA PRO A 67 11.54 12.86 -25.93
C PRO A 67 12.88 13.35 -26.48
N VAL A 68 13.88 12.48 -26.44
CA VAL A 68 15.20 12.74 -27.03
C VAL A 68 15.15 12.37 -28.51
N VAL A 69 15.32 13.35 -29.39
CA VAL A 69 15.37 13.12 -30.85
C VAL A 69 16.78 12.73 -31.26
N LEU A 70 16.92 11.52 -31.82
CA LEU A 70 18.17 11.04 -32.41
C LEU A 70 18.19 11.39 -33.89
N GLY A 71 18.82 12.51 -34.24
CA GLY A 71 18.88 13.03 -35.61
C GLY A 71 19.43 12.02 -36.63
N PHE A 72 20.35 11.14 -36.21
CA PHE A 72 20.93 10.12 -37.10
C PHE A 72 19.95 8.98 -37.44
N LEU A 73 19.02 8.63 -36.54
CA LEU A 73 18.00 7.61 -36.78
C LEU A 73 16.68 8.19 -37.30
N LYS A 74 16.56 9.53 -37.33
CA LYS A 74 15.28 10.24 -37.52
C LYS A 74 14.18 9.70 -36.58
N SER A 75 14.57 9.26 -35.38
CA SER A 75 13.68 8.66 -34.40
C SER A 75 13.73 9.42 -33.07
N SER A 76 12.67 9.31 -32.28
CA SER A 76 12.59 9.87 -30.93
C SER A 76 12.56 8.75 -29.89
N ILE A 77 13.39 8.86 -28.86
CA ILE A 77 13.37 7.99 -27.69
C ILE A 77 12.63 8.72 -26.56
N GLY A 78 11.56 8.14 -26.05
CA GLY A 78 10.76 8.72 -24.98
C GLY A 78 9.52 7.88 -24.68
N TYR A 79 8.71 8.37 -23.74
CA TYR A 79 7.44 7.72 -23.39
C TYR A 79 6.34 8.11 -24.36
N SER A 80 5.39 7.20 -24.58
CA SER A 80 4.20 7.46 -25.38
C SER A 80 3.27 8.46 -24.68
N SER A 81 2.60 9.31 -25.46
CA SER A 81 1.62 10.30 -24.97
C SER A 81 0.32 9.70 -24.41
N GLY A 82 0.23 8.37 -24.33
CA GLY A 82 -0.90 7.64 -23.77
C GLY A 82 -0.47 6.36 -23.06
N ASP A 83 0.67 6.42 -22.36
CA ASP A 83 1.19 5.31 -21.54
C ASP A 83 0.28 4.99 -20.34
N CYS A 84 0.52 3.84 -19.71
CA CYS A 84 -0.26 3.37 -18.57
C CYS A 84 -0.20 4.34 -17.38
N ILE A 85 0.92 5.02 -17.17
CA ILE A 85 1.09 6.02 -16.10
C ILE A 85 0.21 7.24 -16.36
N SER A 86 0.18 7.74 -17.59
CA SER A 86 -0.71 8.85 -17.96
C SER A 86 -2.18 8.46 -17.89
N TYR A 87 -2.51 7.17 -18.07
CA TYR A 87 -3.86 6.67 -17.83
C TYR A 87 -4.21 6.67 -16.34
N PHE A 88 -3.37 6.08 -15.48
CA PHE A 88 -3.59 6.05 -14.03
C PHE A 88 -3.65 7.45 -13.42
N GLY A 89 -2.89 8.41 -13.99
CA GLY A 89 -2.91 9.80 -13.56
C GLY A 89 -4.24 10.54 -13.71
N LYS A 90 -5.22 9.97 -14.44
CA LYS A 90 -6.54 10.58 -14.66
C LYS A 90 -7.53 10.34 -13.51
N SER A 91 -7.20 9.41 -12.61
CA SER A 91 -8.10 8.90 -11.58
C SER A 91 -7.38 8.83 -10.24
N ILE A 92 -8.03 9.26 -9.17
CA ILE A 92 -7.47 9.20 -7.80
C ILE A 92 -7.12 7.74 -7.44
N ALA A 93 -7.96 6.78 -7.86
CA ALA A 93 -7.69 5.36 -7.66
C ALA A 93 -6.41 4.91 -8.38
N GLY A 94 -6.20 5.40 -9.60
CA GLY A 94 -4.97 5.16 -10.35
C GLY A 94 -3.74 5.74 -9.65
N LEU A 95 -3.85 6.94 -9.06
CA LEU A 95 -2.77 7.54 -8.26
C LEU A 95 -2.44 6.73 -7.01
N HIS A 96 -3.46 6.24 -6.29
CA HIS A 96 -3.27 5.37 -5.13
C HIS A 96 -2.53 4.08 -5.50
N PHE A 97 -2.92 3.47 -6.63
CA PHE A 97 -2.22 2.31 -7.16
C PHE A 97 -0.78 2.65 -7.58
N LEU A 98 -0.55 3.77 -8.28
CA LEU A 98 0.79 4.21 -8.65
C LEU A 98 1.68 4.47 -7.44
N ALA A 99 1.12 4.99 -6.34
CA ALA A 99 1.85 5.19 -5.09
C ALA A 99 2.34 3.86 -4.50
N LEU A 100 1.45 2.86 -4.44
CA LEU A 100 1.81 1.53 -4.00
C LEU A 100 2.82 0.89 -4.96
N ALA A 101 2.58 0.94 -6.26
CA ALA A 101 3.48 0.40 -7.27
C ALA A 101 4.86 1.05 -7.19
N ALA A 102 4.94 2.37 -6.96
CA ALA A 102 6.19 3.08 -6.74
C ALA A 102 6.94 2.57 -5.50
N ALA A 103 6.22 2.38 -4.39
CA ALA A 103 6.82 1.84 -3.17
C ALA A 103 7.39 0.43 -3.38
N MET A 104 6.67 -0.42 -4.12
CA MET A 104 7.10 -1.79 -4.39
C MET A 104 8.27 -1.82 -5.37
N VAL A 105 8.08 -1.29 -6.58
CA VAL A 105 9.03 -1.45 -7.68
C VAL A 105 10.37 -0.78 -7.42
N THR A 106 10.42 0.28 -6.60
CA THR A 106 11.70 0.91 -6.22
C THR A 106 12.48 0.15 -5.14
N THR A 107 11.87 -0.85 -4.50
CA THR A 107 12.49 -1.60 -3.38
C THR A 107 12.54 -3.10 -3.57
N MET A 108 11.76 -3.65 -4.51
CA MET A 108 11.73 -5.08 -4.82
C MET A 108 11.69 -5.35 -6.32
N VAL A 109 12.11 -6.55 -6.70
CA VAL A 109 12.07 -7.02 -8.09
C VAL A 109 10.61 -7.09 -8.58
N PRO A 110 10.29 -6.67 -9.82
CA PRO A 110 8.92 -6.64 -10.34
C PRO A 110 8.12 -7.93 -10.16
N HIS A 111 8.76 -9.09 -10.33
CA HIS A 111 8.10 -10.38 -10.10
C HIS A 111 7.58 -10.54 -8.66
N LYS A 112 8.36 -10.13 -7.64
CA LYS A 112 7.92 -10.22 -6.24
C LYS A 112 6.83 -9.20 -5.93
N ALA A 113 6.93 -8.01 -6.50
CA ALA A 113 5.85 -7.03 -6.40
C ALA A 113 4.55 -7.55 -7.03
N ALA A 114 4.65 -8.20 -8.19
CA ALA A 114 3.52 -8.79 -8.88
C ALA A 114 2.85 -9.91 -8.06
N THR A 115 3.61 -10.80 -7.40
CA THR A 115 3.02 -11.84 -6.54
C THR A 115 2.30 -11.27 -5.34
N ALA A 116 2.91 -10.27 -4.67
CA ALA A 116 2.28 -9.60 -3.55
C ALA A 116 1.00 -8.84 -3.95
N ILE A 117 1.02 -8.11 -5.09
CA ILE A 117 -0.17 -7.43 -5.62
C ILE A 117 -1.25 -8.43 -6.00
N GLN A 118 -0.90 -9.55 -6.63
CA GLN A 118 -1.88 -10.60 -6.95
C GLN A 118 -2.54 -11.17 -5.69
N GLY A 119 -1.76 -11.41 -4.63
CA GLY A 119 -2.29 -11.86 -3.33
C GLY A 119 -3.27 -10.86 -2.73
N MET A 120 -2.95 -9.57 -2.77
CA MET A 120 -3.83 -8.49 -2.31
C MET A 120 -5.09 -8.33 -3.19
N LEU A 121 -4.96 -8.47 -4.51
CA LEU A 121 -6.10 -8.47 -5.42
C LEU A 121 -7.03 -9.65 -5.15
N ALA A 122 -6.47 -10.84 -4.92
CA ALA A 122 -7.26 -12.04 -4.64
C ALA A 122 -8.03 -11.97 -3.31
N SER A 123 -7.53 -11.23 -2.32
CA SER A 123 -8.21 -11.02 -1.03
C SER A 123 -9.24 -9.89 -1.05
N THR A 124 -9.16 -8.98 -2.01
CA THR A 124 -10.03 -7.79 -2.10
C THR A 124 -11.06 -7.84 -3.23
N ALA A 125 -10.83 -8.64 -4.27
CA ALA A 125 -11.75 -8.76 -5.39
C ALA A 125 -13.03 -9.49 -5.01
N THR A 126 -14.19 -8.88 -5.31
CA THR A 126 -15.50 -9.53 -5.25
C THR A 126 -15.63 -10.62 -6.30
N ASP A 127 -15.08 -10.38 -7.50
CA ASP A 127 -15.10 -11.31 -8.64
C ASP A 127 -13.71 -11.92 -8.87
N LYS A 128 -13.54 -13.17 -8.42
CA LYS A 128 -12.30 -13.94 -8.58
C LYS A 128 -12.02 -14.37 -10.04
N THR A 129 -12.98 -14.20 -10.93
CA THR A 129 -12.91 -14.62 -12.34
C THR A 129 -12.14 -13.63 -13.22
N LEU A 130 -11.98 -12.38 -12.79
CA LEU A 130 -11.32 -11.30 -13.55
C LEU A 130 -10.00 -10.85 -12.90
N LEU A 131 -9.26 -11.79 -12.33
CA LEU A 131 -7.97 -11.51 -11.72
C LEU A 131 -6.83 -11.57 -12.77
N PRO A 132 -5.97 -10.54 -12.85
CA PRO A 132 -4.81 -10.60 -13.73
C PRO A 132 -3.81 -11.64 -13.21
N THR A 133 -3.08 -12.25 -14.15
CA THR A 133 -2.02 -13.22 -13.82
C THR A 133 -0.75 -12.49 -13.35
N VAL A 134 0.10 -13.17 -12.57
CA VAL A 134 1.40 -12.62 -12.13
C VAL A 134 2.22 -12.10 -13.31
N ARG A 135 2.20 -12.80 -14.46
CA ARG A 135 2.94 -12.37 -15.66
C ARG A 135 2.43 -11.03 -16.20
N GLN A 136 1.12 -10.82 -16.19
CA GLN A 136 0.50 -9.57 -16.66
C GLN A 136 0.82 -8.41 -15.73
N LEU A 137 0.79 -8.67 -14.41
CA LEU A 137 1.20 -7.70 -13.41
C LEU A 137 2.70 -7.39 -13.50
N CYS A 138 3.55 -8.39 -13.77
CA CYS A 138 4.98 -8.18 -13.97
C CYS A 138 5.25 -7.24 -15.14
N GLY A 139 4.64 -7.50 -16.31
CA GLY A 139 4.76 -6.61 -17.47
C GLY A 139 4.24 -5.20 -17.21
N LEU A 140 3.14 -5.05 -16.45
CA LEU A 140 2.66 -3.75 -16.01
C LEU A 140 3.70 -3.03 -15.12
N LEU A 141 4.24 -3.71 -14.11
CA LEU A 141 5.20 -3.11 -13.18
C LEU A 141 6.52 -2.75 -13.86
N GLU A 142 7.00 -3.58 -14.79
CA GLU A 142 8.18 -3.30 -15.62
C GLU A 142 7.99 -2.03 -16.47
N SER A 143 6.79 -1.81 -17.02
CA SER A 143 6.50 -0.59 -17.79
C SER A 143 6.46 0.68 -16.92
N VAL A 144 6.05 0.53 -15.65
CA VAL A 144 5.87 1.64 -14.70
C VAL A 144 7.16 1.97 -13.94
N GLU A 145 8.04 0.99 -13.77
CA GLU A 145 9.30 1.05 -13.02
C GLU A 145 10.15 2.30 -13.27
N PRO A 146 10.46 2.68 -14.52
CA PRO A 146 11.43 3.74 -14.77
C PRO A 146 10.96 5.11 -14.26
N ARG A 147 9.65 5.37 -14.32
CA ARG A 147 9.07 6.64 -13.87
C ARG A 147 8.81 6.63 -12.37
N CYS A 148 8.47 5.47 -11.80
CA CYS A 148 8.29 5.31 -10.36
C CYS A 148 9.54 5.60 -9.53
N HIS A 149 10.74 5.45 -10.09
CA HIS A 149 11.99 5.87 -9.44
C HIS A 149 12.02 7.38 -9.08
N ARG A 150 11.27 8.22 -9.81
CA ARG A 150 11.16 9.67 -9.53
C ARG A 150 10.28 10.00 -8.33
N SER A 151 9.63 9.01 -7.73
CA SER A 151 8.80 9.20 -6.53
C SER A 151 9.62 9.43 -5.26
N GLY A 152 10.91 9.04 -5.26
CA GLY A 152 11.81 9.19 -4.12
C GLY A 152 11.51 8.26 -2.93
N PHE A 153 10.75 7.18 -3.13
CA PHE A 153 10.46 6.22 -2.05
C PHE A 153 11.72 5.57 -1.50
N ALA A 154 12.59 5.09 -2.39
CA ALA A 154 13.84 4.43 -2.03
C ALA A 154 14.74 5.34 -1.18
N ASP A 155 14.74 6.65 -1.46
CA ASP A 155 15.47 7.64 -0.68
C ASP A 155 14.91 7.78 0.74
N GLU A 156 13.58 7.73 0.91
CA GLU A 156 12.95 7.75 2.23
C GLU A 156 13.26 6.47 3.02
N VAL A 157 13.26 5.30 2.36
CA VAL A 157 13.68 4.04 2.99
C VAL A 157 15.13 4.10 3.43
N ALA A 158 16.03 4.64 2.60
CA ALA A 158 17.43 4.83 2.94
C ALA A 158 17.61 5.80 4.12
N GLY A 159 16.84 6.89 4.16
CA GLY A 159 16.82 7.85 5.27
C GLY A 159 16.46 7.19 6.60
N TYR A 160 15.41 6.37 6.63
CA TYR A 160 15.04 5.63 7.83
C TYR A 160 16.06 4.56 8.22
N HIS A 161 16.69 3.92 7.24
CA HIS A 161 17.76 2.97 7.52
C HIS A 161 18.95 3.68 8.20
N ILE A 162 19.34 4.86 7.73
CA ILE A 162 20.37 5.69 8.38
C ILE A 162 19.95 6.07 9.80
N LEU A 163 18.69 6.46 10.01
CA LEU A 163 18.17 6.79 11.35
C LEU A 163 18.31 5.60 12.30
N LEU A 164 17.84 4.42 11.90
CA LEU A 164 17.88 3.21 12.73
C LEU A 164 19.31 2.76 13.05
N SER A 165 20.25 2.92 12.11
CA SER A 165 21.66 2.60 12.33
C SER A 165 22.33 3.50 13.38
N ARG A 166 21.89 4.76 13.51
CA ARG A 166 22.46 5.74 14.45
C ARG A 166 21.93 5.57 15.87
N SER A 167 20.67 5.15 16.02
CA SER A 167 19.97 5.00 17.30
C SER A 167 20.32 3.73 18.10
N GLY A 168 21.48 3.11 17.86
CA GLY A 168 22.02 2.06 18.73
C GLY A 168 21.43 0.66 18.56
N GLY A 169 20.65 0.40 17.50
CA GLY A 169 20.15 -0.93 17.17
C GLY A 169 21.27 -1.86 16.68
N ARG A 170 21.91 -2.57 17.61
CA ARG A 170 22.91 -3.64 17.37
C ARG A 170 22.34 -4.85 16.57
N THR A 171 21.16 -4.71 15.96
CA THR A 171 20.37 -5.74 15.26
C THR A 171 20.39 -5.64 13.75
N GLN A 172 20.85 -4.52 13.16
CA GLN A 172 21.05 -4.43 11.71
C GLN A 172 22.54 -4.46 11.38
N ARG A 173 23.13 -5.66 11.34
CA ARG A 173 24.34 -5.88 10.55
C ARG A 173 23.91 -5.77 9.09
N ILE A 174 24.14 -4.59 8.53
CA ILE A 174 23.73 -4.16 7.20
C ILE A 174 24.37 -5.10 6.16
N THR A 175 23.57 -5.85 5.40
CA THR A 175 23.95 -6.22 4.04
C THR A 175 23.72 -4.98 3.18
N ALA A 176 24.79 -4.24 2.91
CA ALA A 176 24.73 -3.05 2.08
C ALA A 176 24.14 -3.45 0.71
N GLY A 177 23.09 -2.77 0.28
CA GLY A 177 22.59 -2.86 -1.10
C GLY A 177 21.23 -3.53 -1.31
N LYS A 178 20.54 -4.03 -0.29
CA LYS A 178 19.16 -4.54 -0.46
C LYS A 178 18.22 -4.03 0.63
N ALA A 179 17.20 -3.27 0.24
CA ALA A 179 16.11 -2.94 1.14
C ALA A 179 15.45 -4.24 1.59
N ASN A 180 15.41 -4.47 2.90
CA ASN A 180 14.67 -5.58 3.46
C ASN A 180 13.18 -5.20 3.43
N VAL A 181 12.42 -5.96 2.65
CA VAL A 181 10.99 -5.76 2.43
C VAL A 181 10.24 -6.90 3.15
N PRO A 182 9.05 -6.64 3.74
CA PRO A 182 8.22 -7.70 4.30
C PRO A 182 7.89 -8.77 3.26
N ASN A 183 7.59 -9.99 3.70
CA ASN A 183 7.08 -11.03 2.81
C ASN A 183 5.69 -10.66 2.26
N ASP A 184 5.21 -11.38 1.24
CA ASP A 184 3.95 -11.09 0.54
C ASP A 184 2.76 -10.97 1.52
N GLN A 185 2.69 -11.86 2.53
CA GLN A 185 1.69 -11.82 3.61
C GLN A 185 1.85 -10.61 4.54
N GLY A 186 3.09 -10.23 4.86
CA GLY A 186 3.41 -9.05 5.66
C GLY A 186 3.01 -7.75 4.96
N ILE A 187 3.25 -7.65 3.64
CA ILE A 187 2.80 -6.51 2.84
C ILE A 187 1.27 -6.45 2.84
N GLN A 188 0.60 -7.57 2.59
CA GLN A 188 -0.86 -7.62 2.57
C GLN A 188 -1.45 -7.20 3.92
N SER A 189 -0.99 -7.78 5.03
CA SER A 189 -1.47 -7.44 6.38
C SER A 189 -1.19 -5.99 6.75
N LEU A 190 -0.07 -5.42 6.31
CA LEU A 190 0.25 -4.01 6.51
C LEU A 190 -0.69 -3.09 5.72
N VAL A 191 -0.90 -3.36 4.43
CA VAL A 191 -1.83 -2.60 3.59
C VAL A 191 -3.25 -2.68 4.13
N ASP A 192 -3.68 -3.87 4.58
CA ASP A 192 -4.98 -4.08 5.20
C ASP A 192 -5.14 -3.30 6.50
N ALA A 193 -4.12 -3.31 7.37
CA ALA A 193 -4.15 -2.56 8.63
C ALA A 193 -4.18 -1.04 8.41
N ILE A 194 -3.39 -0.54 7.45
CA ILE A 194 -3.38 0.88 7.07
C ILE A 194 -4.72 1.28 6.44
N ARG A 195 -5.29 0.44 5.58
CA ARG A 195 -6.63 0.65 5.00
C ARG A 195 -7.70 0.74 6.09
N GLN A 196 -7.64 -0.13 7.09
CA GLN A 196 -8.57 -0.11 8.22
C GLN A 196 -8.38 1.15 9.08
N LEU A 197 -7.13 1.58 9.31
CA LEU A 197 -6.82 2.79 10.07
C LEU A 197 -7.23 4.08 9.33
N GLY A 198 -7.11 4.11 8.00
CA GLY A 198 -7.48 5.25 7.15
C GLY A 198 -8.98 5.34 6.83
N ARG A 199 -9.80 4.39 7.27
CA ARG A 199 -11.24 4.41 7.02
C ARG A 199 -11.91 5.46 7.90
N VAL A 200 -12.38 6.53 7.28
CA VAL A 200 -13.19 7.57 7.95
C VAL A 200 -14.48 6.93 8.47
N GLY A 201 -14.69 6.99 9.79
CA GLY A 201 -15.94 6.53 10.46
C GLY A 201 -15.86 5.22 11.24
N SER A 202 -14.71 4.56 11.35
CA SER A 202 -14.50 3.47 12.31
C SER A 202 -13.77 3.98 13.55
N ASP A 203 -14.51 4.54 14.52
CA ASP A 203 -14.01 4.85 15.87
C ASP A 203 -13.53 3.60 16.62
N ASP A 204 -13.73 2.43 16.04
CA ASP A 204 -13.35 1.15 16.60
C ASP A 204 -11.84 0.94 16.61
N ILE A 205 -11.03 1.53 15.72
CA ILE A 205 -9.59 1.24 15.65
C ILE A 205 -8.76 2.39 16.24
N THR A 206 -8.07 2.09 17.34
CA THR A 206 -7.33 3.10 18.12
C THR A 206 -5.86 3.15 17.75
N LYS A 207 -5.25 2.01 17.39
CA LYS A 207 -3.81 1.92 17.15
C LYS A 207 -3.44 0.71 16.28
N VAL A 208 -2.43 0.85 15.43
CA VAL A 208 -1.78 -0.26 14.74
C VAL A 208 -0.35 -0.41 15.26
N THR A 209 0.02 -1.63 15.62
CA THR A 209 1.36 -1.97 16.09
C THR A 209 1.98 -2.99 15.14
N VAL A 210 3.16 -2.69 14.60
CA VAL A 210 3.90 -3.59 13.71
C VAL A 210 5.19 -4.01 14.38
N GLN A 211 5.35 -5.31 14.60
CA GLN A 211 6.58 -5.91 15.07
C GLN A 211 7.40 -6.34 13.86
N THR A 212 8.60 -5.80 13.74
CA THR A 212 9.52 -6.13 12.64
C THR A 212 10.95 -5.89 13.06
N ASN A 213 11.90 -6.44 12.33
CA ASN A 213 13.32 -6.22 12.58
C ASN A 213 14.00 -5.72 11.30
N ALA A 214 14.29 -6.62 10.37
CA ALA A 214 15.00 -6.30 9.15
C ALA A 214 14.25 -5.29 8.27
N CYS A 215 12.91 -5.34 8.25
CA CYS A 215 12.06 -4.54 7.35
C CYS A 215 11.51 -3.25 7.98
N ALA A 216 12.06 -2.83 9.13
CA ALA A 216 11.60 -1.67 9.87
C ALA A 216 11.63 -0.38 9.03
N ALA A 217 12.76 -0.11 8.35
CA ALA A 217 12.90 1.09 7.53
C ALA A 217 11.87 1.18 6.39
N TRP A 218 11.63 0.06 5.70
CA TRP A 218 10.61 -0.02 4.65
C TRP A 218 9.20 0.20 5.21
N THR A 219 8.89 -0.45 6.33
CA THR A 219 7.58 -0.32 7.01
C THR A 219 7.34 1.13 7.45
N MET A 220 8.38 1.80 7.97
CA MET A 220 8.29 3.19 8.40
C MET A 220 8.07 4.16 7.24
N ALA A 221 8.79 3.96 6.13
CA ALA A 221 8.59 4.73 4.91
C ALA A 221 7.18 4.56 4.34
N PHE A 222 6.72 3.30 4.26
CA PHE A 222 5.39 2.99 3.75
C PHE A 222 4.29 3.57 4.65
N ALA A 223 4.40 3.44 5.97
CA ALA A 223 3.45 4.03 6.91
C ALA A 223 3.38 5.56 6.77
N LYS A 224 4.52 6.24 6.64
CA LYS A 224 4.55 7.69 6.39
C LYS A 224 3.87 8.05 5.08
N TRP A 225 4.14 7.29 4.02
CA TRP A 225 3.53 7.52 2.71
C TRP A 225 2.01 7.37 2.75
N SER A 226 1.52 6.35 3.44
CA SER A 226 0.10 6.07 3.52
C SER A 226 -0.65 7.01 4.45
N LEU A 227 -0.08 7.36 5.61
CA LEU A 227 -0.76 8.12 6.67
C LEU A 227 -0.41 9.62 6.67
N GLY A 228 0.63 10.03 5.95
CA GLY A 228 1.10 11.42 5.88
C GLY A 228 1.92 11.85 7.10
N GLN A 229 2.04 10.99 8.10
CA GLN A 229 2.79 11.25 9.33
C GLN A 229 3.78 10.11 9.60
N PRO A 230 5.00 10.41 10.09
CA PRO A 230 5.94 9.38 10.48
C PRO A 230 5.38 8.53 11.64
N PRO A 231 5.66 7.22 11.67
CA PRO A 231 5.23 6.36 12.76
C PRO A 231 6.08 6.57 14.02
N SER A 232 5.52 6.25 15.19
CA SER A 232 6.31 6.11 16.41
C SER A 232 7.14 4.82 16.36
N VAL A 233 8.38 4.86 16.84
CA VAL A 233 9.33 3.75 16.80
C VAL A 233 9.87 3.46 18.19
N VAL A 234 9.75 2.21 18.60
CA VAL A 234 10.19 1.73 19.91
C VAL A 234 11.02 0.46 19.72
N LEU A 235 12.06 0.28 20.52
CA LEU A 235 12.81 -0.97 20.61
C LEU A 235 12.02 -2.03 21.36
N TRP A 236 12.40 -3.30 21.22
CA TRP A 236 11.80 -4.43 21.95
C TRP A 236 11.83 -4.28 23.48
N ASP A 237 12.74 -3.48 24.02
CA ASP A 237 12.88 -3.18 25.45
C ASP A 237 12.02 -2.00 25.92
N GLY A 238 11.23 -1.40 25.02
CA GLY A 238 10.41 -0.23 25.31
C GLY A 238 11.13 1.10 25.14
N THR A 239 12.42 1.11 24.76
CA THR A 239 13.16 2.35 24.56
C THR A 239 12.67 3.07 23.30
N PRO A 240 12.19 4.32 23.38
CA PRO A 240 11.77 5.07 22.21
C PRO A 240 12.97 5.48 21.35
N ILE A 241 12.86 5.27 20.04
CA ILE A 241 13.81 5.80 19.04
C ILE A 241 13.24 7.07 18.40
N LEU A 242 11.94 7.04 18.09
CA LEU A 242 11.23 8.14 17.47
C LEU A 242 9.83 8.21 18.08
N GLU A 243 9.58 9.17 18.96
CA GLU A 243 8.23 9.42 19.45
C GLU A 243 7.56 10.48 18.57
N GLN A 244 6.32 10.19 18.18
CA GLN A 244 5.46 11.09 17.43
C GLN A 244 4.17 11.26 18.20
N GLU A 245 3.94 12.47 18.72
CA GLU A 245 2.72 12.80 19.45
C GLU A 245 1.50 12.58 18.56
N GLY A 246 0.50 11.86 19.07
CA GLY A 246 -0.74 11.56 18.34
C GLY A 246 -0.62 10.48 17.26
N SER A 247 0.54 9.84 17.06
CA SER A 247 0.69 8.78 16.07
C SER A 247 -0.06 7.51 16.46
N ARG A 248 -1.00 7.10 15.61
CA ARG A 248 -1.77 5.84 15.76
C ARG A 248 -1.04 4.62 15.20
N PHE A 249 0.18 4.80 14.69
CA PHE A 249 0.96 3.73 14.08
C PHE A 249 2.31 3.59 14.79
N THR A 250 2.57 2.43 15.38
CA THR A 250 3.81 2.16 16.12
C THR A 250 4.57 0.98 15.52
N VAL A 251 5.87 1.17 15.28
CA VAL A 251 6.79 0.13 14.83
C VAL A 251 7.65 -0.31 16.02
N ILE A 252 7.58 -1.59 16.36
CA ILE A 252 8.39 -2.22 17.41
C ILE A 252 9.53 -2.99 16.75
N ILE A 253 10.77 -2.60 17.05
CA ILE A 253 11.97 -3.24 16.50
C ILE A 253 12.35 -4.46 17.35
N THR A 254 12.08 -5.66 16.83
CA THR A 254 12.37 -6.91 17.53
C THR A 254 13.86 -7.28 17.44
N ARG A 255 14.34 -8.04 18.43
CA ARG A 255 15.74 -8.49 18.46
C ARG A 255 15.94 -9.60 17.44
N SER A 256 16.92 -9.43 16.54
CA SER A 256 17.41 -10.55 15.70
C SER A 256 18.03 -11.60 16.61
N ARG A 257 17.36 -12.73 16.83
CA ARG A 257 17.97 -13.85 17.54
C ARG A 257 18.88 -14.58 16.55
N GLY A 258 20.17 -14.61 16.85
CA GLY A 258 21.13 -15.46 16.13
C GLY A 258 20.62 -16.91 16.10
N SER A 259 20.93 -17.60 15.01
CA SER A 259 20.39 -18.85 14.48
C SER A 259 20.46 -20.12 15.36
N GLU A 260 20.32 -20.06 16.69
CA GLU A 260 20.57 -21.23 17.56
C GLU A 260 19.44 -21.60 18.53
N SER A 261 18.27 -20.98 18.47
CA SER A 261 17.13 -21.47 19.27
C SER A 261 15.79 -20.99 18.71
N ALA A 262 15.38 -21.61 17.60
CA ALA A 262 14.01 -21.55 17.12
C ALA A 262 13.11 -22.43 18.02
N GLN A 263 12.72 -21.89 19.18
CA GLN A 263 11.53 -22.38 19.89
C GLN A 263 10.32 -21.56 19.41
N TRP A 264 9.48 -22.24 18.63
CA TRP A 264 8.04 -22.04 18.40
C TRP A 264 7.44 -20.66 18.78
N GLY A 265 7.12 -19.85 17.77
CA GLY A 265 6.05 -18.84 17.86
C GLY A 265 6.34 -17.42 17.35
N ASP A 266 7.61 -17.02 17.19
CA ASP A 266 7.95 -15.64 16.81
C ASP A 266 8.03 -15.46 15.28
N GLU A 267 6.95 -14.96 14.69
CA GLU A 267 6.95 -14.52 13.29
C GLU A 267 7.83 -13.26 13.13
N PRO A 268 8.71 -13.20 12.10
CA PRO A 268 9.64 -12.09 11.91
C PRO A 268 8.95 -10.75 11.54
N PHE A 269 7.66 -10.80 11.20
CA PHE A 269 6.84 -9.65 10.85
C PHE A 269 5.40 -9.91 11.31
N LYS A 270 4.90 -9.11 12.25
CA LYS A 270 3.53 -9.24 12.79
C LYS A 270 2.84 -7.90 12.87
N VAL A 271 1.62 -7.84 12.35
CA VAL A 271 0.77 -6.64 12.40
C VAL A 271 -0.37 -6.89 13.38
N THR A 272 -0.52 -6.01 14.36
CA THR A 272 -1.59 -6.07 15.37
C THR A 272 -2.43 -4.80 15.29
N ILE A 273 -3.75 -4.97 15.13
CA ILE A 273 -4.71 -3.87 15.11
C ILE A 273 -5.39 -3.84 16.48
N HIS A 274 -5.33 -2.69 17.15
CA HIS A 274 -5.96 -2.46 18.43
C HIS A 274 -7.29 -1.73 18.22
N SER A 275 -8.36 -2.29 18.77
CA SER A 275 -9.69 -1.69 18.74
C SER A 275 -10.16 -1.24 20.12
N ALA A 276 -10.94 -0.15 20.17
CA ALA A 276 -11.62 0.36 21.36
C ALA A 276 -12.71 -0.61 21.85
N ILE A 277 -13.33 -1.36 20.92
CA ILE A 277 -14.33 -2.38 21.23
C ILE A 277 -13.61 -3.74 21.36
N HIS A 278 -13.65 -4.33 22.55
CA HIS A 278 -13.28 -5.74 22.75
C HIS A 278 -14.20 -6.62 21.89
N ALA A 279 -13.61 -7.61 21.21
CA ALA A 279 -14.36 -8.54 20.37
C ALA A 279 -15.64 -9.03 21.08
N PRO A 280 -16.81 -9.08 20.40
CA PRO A 280 -18.08 -9.47 21.01
C PRO A 280 -18.09 -10.86 21.64
N SER A 281 -17.09 -11.71 21.34
CA SER A 281 -16.82 -12.97 22.02
C SER A 281 -16.49 -12.82 23.51
N SER A 282 -16.00 -11.65 23.95
CA SER A 282 -15.75 -11.35 25.36
C SER A 282 -16.99 -10.92 26.15
N LEU A 283 -18.05 -10.47 25.47
CA LEU A 283 -19.31 -10.07 26.11
C LEU A 283 -20.23 -11.26 26.44
N VAL A 284 -20.01 -12.41 25.79
CA VAL A 284 -20.80 -13.63 26.04
C VAL A 284 -20.30 -14.38 27.29
N LEU A 285 -19.06 -14.16 27.73
CA LEU A 285 -18.48 -14.80 28.92
C LEU A 285 -18.74 -14.04 30.23
N GLY A 286 -19.39 -12.87 30.18
CA GLY A 286 -19.63 -12.02 31.35
C GLY A 286 -21.00 -12.15 32.01
N ARG A 287 -21.89 -13.04 31.54
CA ARG A 287 -23.30 -13.09 31.97
C ARG A 287 -23.65 -14.26 32.91
N ASP A 288 -22.73 -14.65 33.79
CA ASP A 288 -22.97 -15.72 34.78
C ASP A 288 -22.45 -15.41 36.19
N ASN A 289 -22.30 -14.13 36.55
CA ASN A 289 -22.16 -13.76 37.96
C ASN A 289 -23.47 -13.18 38.48
N GLY A 290 -24.19 -14.03 39.20
CA GLY A 290 -25.48 -13.77 39.81
C GLY A 290 -25.47 -12.54 40.71
N ILE A 291 -26.43 -11.66 40.46
CA ILE A 291 -26.95 -10.75 41.47
C ILE A 291 -28.47 -10.83 41.37
N ALA A 292 -29.07 -11.58 42.29
CA ALA A 292 -30.49 -11.52 42.56
C ALA A 292 -30.81 -10.14 43.15
N VAL A 293 -31.50 -9.30 42.39
CA VAL A 293 -32.13 -8.07 42.91
C VAL A 293 -33.64 -8.24 42.81
N GLY A 294 -34.29 -8.11 43.96
CA GLY A 294 -35.61 -8.64 44.25
C GLY A 294 -36.78 -8.02 43.49
N MET A 295 -37.78 -8.86 43.26
CA MET A 295 -39.15 -8.45 42.98
C MET A 295 -40.02 -8.70 44.22
N ARG A 296 -40.44 -7.63 44.88
CA ARG A 296 -41.67 -7.63 45.70
C ARG A 296 -42.85 -7.69 44.74
N VAL A 297 -43.70 -8.70 44.88
CA VAL A 297 -45.06 -8.69 44.29
C VAL A 297 -46.03 -8.65 45.45
N GLY A 298 -46.78 -7.56 45.54
CA GLY A 298 -47.93 -7.46 46.44
C GLY A 298 -49.15 -8.13 45.81
N ARG A 299 -49.81 -8.98 46.60
CA ARG A 299 -51.25 -8.96 46.89
C ARG A 299 -51.52 -9.87 48.08
#